data_AF-A0A532U3B7-F1
#
_entry.id   AF-A0A532U3B7-F1
#
_cell.length_a   1.000
_cell.length_b   1.000
_cell.length_c   1.000
_cell.angle_alpha   90.00
_cell.angle_beta   90.00
_cell.angle_gamma   90.00
#
_symmetry.space_group_name_H-M   'P 1'
#
loop_
_entity.id
_entity.type
_entity.pdbx_description
1 polymer ?
#
loop_
_entity_poly.entity_id
_entity_poly.type
_entity_poly.pdbx_seq_one_letter_code
_entity_poly.pdbx_strand_id
1 'polypeptide(L)'
;MKRLTICALLMLAFAVILWAGDKDFWKSKPYTEWTEKEVEKMLTDSPWVKKWYYDPSRYSAMQEAGRQETRDLRGAGSIRSQMPTQPFTLLIAWSTAQPWKAAVMRNQQLTTGKSNPEQEKAFIEGEEPLIRIQVMSTNPRLLMGLTTEQLQESTYLEVKGKDKVKIPIARYAAPDKDNPNVALYIFPKEYEGNPVLTPEVKEISFCTKISKAEIKVKFKTKDMKVNDQIEW
;
A
#
# COMPACT_ATOMS: atom_id res chain seq x y z
N MET A 1 -14.84 53.90 38.51
CA MET A 1 -14.86 53.82 37.03
C MET A 1 -13.79 52.83 36.59
N LYS A 2 -14.25 51.76 35.93
CA LYS A 2 -13.67 51.10 34.75
C LYS A 2 -12.20 50.62 34.79
N ARG A 3 -12.06 49.30 34.92
CA ARG A 3 -11.32 48.38 34.03
C ARG A 3 -9.81 48.63 33.84
N LEU A 4 -9.00 47.75 34.42
CA LEU A 4 -7.89 47.12 33.69
C LEU A 4 -7.54 45.76 34.32
N THR A 5 -8.31 44.81 33.82
CA THR A 5 -8.24 43.36 33.83
C THR A 5 -6.83 42.83 33.50
N ILE A 6 -6.29 41.99 34.39
CA ILE A 6 -5.80 40.63 34.12
C ILE A 6 -5.38 40.40 32.64
N CYS A 7 -4.12 40.67 32.28
CA CYS A 7 -3.59 40.33 30.95
C CYS A 7 -2.08 40.01 30.92
N ALA A 8 -1.46 39.62 32.04
CA ALA A 8 -0.01 39.35 32.10
C ALA A 8 0.36 37.91 32.47
N LEU A 9 -0.55 36.94 32.27
CA LEU A 9 -0.35 35.54 32.64
C LEU A 9 -0.77 34.55 31.54
N LEU A 10 -0.78 34.98 30.28
CA LEU A 10 -1.33 34.21 29.15
C LEU A 10 -0.50 34.23 27.87
N MET A 11 0.82 34.45 27.94
CA MET A 11 1.67 34.30 26.75
C MET A 11 3.04 33.72 27.09
N LEU A 12 3.37 32.64 26.36
CA LEU A 12 4.62 31.90 26.28
C LEU A 12 4.93 30.87 27.37
N ALA A 13 4.01 29.92 27.56
CA ALA A 13 4.44 28.53 27.67
C ALA A 13 4.68 27.98 26.25
N PHE A 14 5.86 28.26 25.68
CA PHE A 14 6.33 27.53 24.50
C PHE A 14 6.77 26.14 24.98
N ALA A 15 5.79 25.28 25.28
CA ALA A 15 6.05 23.87 25.43
C ALA A 15 6.39 23.35 24.03
N VAL A 16 7.69 23.26 23.74
CA VAL A 16 8.20 22.43 22.65
C VAL A 16 7.90 21.00 23.07
N ILE A 17 6.66 20.57 22.86
CA ILE A 17 6.33 19.17 22.95
C ILE A 17 6.97 18.57 21.71
N LEU A 18 8.13 17.95 21.89
CA LEU A 18 8.67 16.97 20.96
C LEU A 18 7.65 15.83 20.89
N TRP A 19 6.58 16.01 20.10
CA TRP A 19 5.68 14.93 19.74
C TRP A 19 6.50 13.99 18.87
N ALA A 20 7.08 12.96 19.49
CA ALA A 20 7.29 11.71 18.78
C ALA A 20 5.92 11.35 18.19
N GLY A 21 5.80 11.42 16.86
CA GLY A 21 4.51 11.29 16.18
C GLY A 21 3.73 10.11 16.72
N ASP A 22 2.48 10.35 17.09
CA ASP A 22 1.58 9.32 17.61
C ASP A 22 1.63 8.09 16.70
N LYS A 23 1.63 6.90 17.29
CA LYS A 23 1.73 5.66 16.51
C LYS A 23 0.62 5.60 15.46
N ASP A 24 -0.56 6.09 15.81
CA ASP A 24 -1.76 6.15 14.97
C ASP A 24 -2.25 7.60 14.77
N PHE A 25 -1.35 8.55 14.49
CA PHE A 25 -1.67 9.97 14.31
C PHE A 25 -2.83 10.25 13.33
N TRP A 26 -3.07 9.35 12.38
CA TRP A 26 -4.19 9.42 11.44
C TRP A 26 -5.57 9.27 12.09
N LYS A 27 -5.65 8.84 13.35
CA LYS A 27 -6.88 8.76 14.14
C LYS A 27 -7.13 10.03 14.95
N SER A 28 -6.08 10.78 15.29
CA SER A 28 -6.15 11.85 16.28
C SER A 28 -6.06 13.25 15.67
N LYS A 29 -5.54 13.40 14.45
CA LYS A 29 -5.40 14.72 13.82
C LYS A 29 -5.74 14.75 12.32
N PRO A 30 -6.27 15.90 11.84
CA PRO A 30 -6.53 16.10 10.42
C PRO A 30 -5.22 16.05 9.62
N TYR A 31 -5.32 15.62 8.36
CA TYR A 31 -4.13 15.40 7.52
C TYR A 31 -3.32 16.68 7.25
N THR A 32 -3.97 17.83 7.32
CA THR A 32 -3.35 19.16 7.19
C THR A 32 -2.37 19.47 8.32
N GLU A 33 -2.45 18.77 9.45
CA GLU A 33 -1.54 18.89 10.59
C GLU A 33 -0.48 17.77 10.64
N TRP A 34 -0.45 16.89 9.65
CA TRP A 34 0.59 15.87 9.58
C TRP A 34 1.92 16.52 9.20
N THR A 35 2.96 16.14 9.95
CA THR A 35 4.35 16.49 9.67
C THR A 35 4.88 15.65 8.53
N GLU A 36 6.00 16.06 7.93
CA GLU A 36 6.67 15.29 6.87
C GLU A 36 6.97 13.84 7.29
N LYS A 37 7.44 13.63 8.54
CA LYS A 37 7.72 12.29 9.08
C LYS A 37 6.48 11.41 9.20
N GLU A 38 5.35 12.01 9.57
CA GLU A 38 4.08 11.28 9.67
C GLU A 38 3.53 10.95 8.29
N VAL A 39 3.66 11.86 7.33
CA VAL A 39 3.32 11.60 5.92
C VAL A 39 4.16 10.46 5.36
N GLU A 40 5.48 10.49 5.55
CA GLU A 40 6.39 9.41 5.15
C GLU A 40 5.96 8.09 5.79
N LYS A 41 5.64 8.11 7.08
CA LYS A 41 5.13 6.94 7.79
C LYS A 41 3.80 6.45 7.22
N MET A 42 2.83 7.32 6.91
CA MET A 42 1.57 6.90 6.29
C MET A 42 1.79 6.20 4.95
N LEU A 43 2.71 6.75 4.14
CA LEU A 43 2.99 6.26 2.79
C LEU A 43 3.89 5.02 2.74
N THR A 44 4.62 4.71 3.82
CA THR A 44 5.60 3.62 3.81
C THR A 44 5.40 2.57 4.90
N ASP A 45 4.81 2.92 6.05
CA ASP A 45 4.69 2.08 7.23
C ASP A 45 3.37 2.36 7.98
N SER A 46 2.26 2.04 7.30
CA SER A 46 0.91 2.16 7.84
C SER A 46 0.11 0.86 7.64
N PRO A 47 -1.06 0.72 8.27
CA PRO A 47 -1.94 -0.42 8.02
C PRO A 47 -2.24 -0.68 6.54
N TRP A 48 -2.32 0.40 5.75
CA TRP A 48 -2.61 0.41 4.31
C TRP A 48 -1.40 0.18 3.41
N VAL A 49 -0.20 0.04 3.98
CA VAL A 49 1.04 -0.18 3.20
C VAL A 49 1.79 -1.41 3.69
N LYS A 50 2.34 -2.18 2.76
CA LYS A 50 3.13 -3.38 3.04
C LYS A 50 4.43 -3.34 2.25
N LYS A 51 5.55 -3.54 2.95
CA LYS A 51 6.85 -3.76 2.33
C LYS A 51 7.02 -5.25 2.06
N TRP A 52 7.43 -5.59 0.84
CA TRP A 52 7.78 -6.95 0.46
C TRP A 52 9.19 -6.95 -0.14
N TYR A 53 10.07 -7.77 0.40
CA TYR A 53 11.49 -7.79 0.03
C TYR A 53 11.85 -9.12 -0.60
N TYR A 54 12.48 -9.04 -1.78
CA TYR A 54 13.07 -10.19 -2.44
C TYR A 54 14.57 -10.21 -2.21
N ASP A 55 15.06 -11.33 -1.70
CA ASP A 55 16.48 -11.62 -1.50
C ASP A 55 16.87 -12.86 -2.33
N PRO A 56 17.68 -12.71 -3.39
CA PRO A 56 18.11 -13.84 -4.21
C PRO A 56 18.92 -14.87 -3.43
N SER A 57 19.65 -14.46 -2.38
CA SER A 57 20.49 -15.37 -1.58
C SER A 57 19.67 -16.36 -0.75
N ARG A 58 18.50 -15.93 -0.27
CA ARG A 58 17.55 -16.80 0.45
C ARG A 58 16.93 -17.85 -0.48
N TYR A 59 16.68 -17.45 -1.72
CA TYR A 59 16.08 -18.34 -2.71
C TYR A 59 17.04 -19.41 -3.23
N SER A 60 18.32 -19.08 -3.42
CA SER A 60 19.34 -20.06 -3.79
C SER A 60 19.55 -21.12 -2.70
N ALA A 61 19.59 -20.70 -1.43
CA ALA A 61 19.71 -21.61 -0.29
C ALA A 61 18.53 -22.59 -0.17
N MET A 62 17.29 -22.10 -0.37
CA MET A 62 16.10 -22.97 -0.39
C MET A 62 16.12 -23.98 -1.56
N GLN A 63 16.62 -23.58 -2.73
CA GLN A 63 16.74 -24.48 -3.88
C GLN A 63 17.82 -25.55 -3.68
N GLU A 64 18.93 -25.20 -3.01
CA GLU A 64 19.98 -26.16 -2.65
C GLU A 64 19.51 -27.17 -1.60
N ALA A 65 18.76 -26.71 -0.58
CA ALA A 65 18.16 -27.60 0.41
C ALA A 65 17.14 -28.58 -0.21
N GLY A 66 16.30 -28.12 -1.15
CA GLY A 66 15.36 -28.99 -1.88
C GLY A 66 16.02 -29.96 -2.86
N ARG A 67 17.23 -29.65 -3.36
CA ARG A 67 18.03 -30.58 -4.18
C ARG A 67 18.68 -31.69 -3.37
N GLN A 68 18.80 -31.53 -2.05
CA GLN A 68 19.37 -32.57 -1.19
C GLN A 68 18.39 -33.74 -0.93
N GLU A 69 17.08 -33.53 -1.11
CA GLU A 69 16.04 -34.58 -1.00
C GLU A 69 15.78 -35.35 -2.31
N THR A 70 16.19 -34.84 -3.47
CA THR A 70 15.96 -35.50 -4.78
C THR A 70 17.29 -35.80 -5.47
N ARG A 71 18.07 -36.73 -4.90
CA ARG A 71 19.32 -37.22 -5.52
C ARG A 71 19.13 -38.39 -6.48
N ASP A 72 17.93 -38.92 -6.61
CA ASP A 72 17.60 -39.94 -7.60
C ASP A 72 16.59 -39.36 -8.59
N LEU A 73 17.08 -38.75 -9.68
CA LEU A 73 16.43 -38.63 -11.00
C LEU A 73 17.34 -37.78 -11.90
N ARG A 74 18.28 -38.45 -12.58
CA ARG A 74 19.05 -37.87 -13.68
C ARG A 74 18.14 -37.68 -14.89
N GLY A 75 18.07 -36.45 -15.38
CA GLY A 75 17.62 -36.17 -16.73
C GLY A 75 16.34 -35.36 -16.84
N ALA A 76 16.46 -34.05 -16.69
CA ALA A 76 15.65 -33.10 -17.45
C ALA A 76 16.39 -31.75 -17.45
N GLY A 77 16.77 -31.29 -18.63
CA GLY A 77 17.33 -29.95 -18.82
C GLY A 77 16.33 -28.91 -18.33
N SER A 78 16.54 -28.39 -17.12
CA SER A 78 15.66 -27.40 -16.56
C SER A 78 15.92 -26.06 -17.25
N ILE A 79 14.94 -25.63 -18.04
CA ILE A 79 14.76 -24.27 -18.55
C ILE A 79 15.24 -23.28 -17.50
N ARG A 80 16.39 -22.67 -17.78
CA ARG A 80 17.05 -21.68 -16.93
C ARG A 80 16.30 -20.35 -17.06
N SER A 81 15.03 -20.31 -16.66
CA SER A 81 14.29 -19.06 -16.51
C SER A 81 14.80 -18.39 -15.23
N GLN A 82 15.68 -17.40 -15.43
CA GLN A 82 16.45 -16.76 -14.37
C GLN A 82 15.52 -15.95 -13.47
N MET A 83 15.44 -16.33 -12.20
CA MET A 83 14.96 -15.46 -11.13
C MET A 83 15.77 -14.15 -11.14
N PRO A 84 15.22 -13.02 -10.66
CA PRO A 84 16.00 -11.80 -10.49
C PRO A 84 17.26 -12.10 -9.68
N THR A 85 18.41 -11.67 -10.18
CA THR A 85 19.73 -11.87 -9.55
C THR A 85 20.07 -10.74 -8.57
N GLN A 86 19.33 -9.63 -8.63
CA GLN A 86 19.48 -8.50 -7.72
C GLN A 86 18.31 -8.45 -6.73
N PRO A 87 18.55 -8.09 -5.45
CA PRO A 87 17.49 -7.86 -4.50
C PRO A 87 16.64 -6.66 -4.91
N PHE A 88 15.36 -6.68 -4.52
CA PHE A 88 14.47 -5.53 -4.74
C PHE A 88 13.41 -5.45 -3.65
N THR A 89 12.86 -4.26 -3.47
CA THR A 89 11.76 -4.00 -2.53
C THR A 89 10.54 -3.52 -3.28
N LEU A 90 9.39 -4.05 -2.88
CA LEU A 90 8.08 -3.57 -3.28
C LEU A 90 7.42 -2.87 -2.09
N LEU A 91 6.86 -1.69 -2.34
CA LEU A 91 5.93 -1.00 -1.46
C LEU A 91 4.53 -1.14 -2.05
N ILE A 92 3.67 -1.88 -1.35
CA ILE A 92 2.35 -2.27 -1.81
C ILE A 92 1.33 -1.54 -0.95
N ALA A 93 0.60 -0.61 -1.56
CA ALA A 93 -0.29 0.32 -0.88
C ALA A 93 -1.73 0.17 -1.34
N TRP A 94 -2.66 0.26 -0.40
CA TRP A 94 -4.07 0.38 -0.70
C TRP A 94 -4.37 1.84 -1.09
N SER A 95 -4.27 2.13 -2.39
CA SER A 95 -4.27 3.51 -2.91
C SER A 95 -5.64 4.17 -3.00
N THR A 96 -6.72 3.43 -2.70
CA THR A 96 -8.06 4.00 -2.54
C THR A 96 -8.35 4.47 -1.12
N ALA A 97 -7.49 4.14 -0.15
CA ALA A 97 -7.70 4.47 1.25
C ALA A 97 -7.70 5.97 1.49
N GLN A 98 -8.69 6.47 2.21
CA GLN A 98 -8.74 7.88 2.60
C GLN A 98 -7.44 8.37 3.27
N PRO A 99 -6.87 7.68 4.27
CA PRO A 99 -5.64 8.13 4.93
C PRO A 99 -4.44 8.17 4.00
N TRP A 100 -4.36 7.21 3.07
CA TRP A 100 -3.29 7.16 2.10
C TRP A 100 -3.42 8.30 1.09
N LYS A 101 -4.62 8.55 0.55
CA LYS A 101 -4.88 9.68 -0.35
C LYS A 101 -4.60 11.02 0.32
N ALA A 102 -5.00 11.18 1.58
CA ALA A 102 -4.71 12.35 2.39
C ALA A 102 -3.21 12.56 2.58
N ALA A 103 -2.43 11.49 2.79
CA ALA A 103 -0.97 11.59 2.84
C ALA A 103 -0.34 12.02 1.52
N VAL A 104 -0.83 11.53 0.38
CA VAL A 104 -0.34 11.95 -0.94
C VAL A 104 -0.56 13.45 -1.14
N MET A 105 -1.76 13.96 -0.82
CA MET A 105 -2.06 15.40 -0.90
C MET A 105 -1.21 16.21 0.07
N ARG A 106 -1.06 15.73 1.32
CA ARG A 106 -0.20 16.41 2.29
C ARG A 106 1.25 16.45 1.85
N ASN A 107 1.76 15.36 1.29
CA ASN A 107 3.12 15.29 0.75
C ASN A 107 3.30 16.36 -0.34
N GLN A 108 2.36 16.44 -1.29
CA GLN A 108 2.39 17.44 -2.35
C GLN A 108 2.38 18.87 -1.79
N GLN A 109 1.56 19.17 -0.77
CA GLN A 109 1.54 20.47 -0.10
C GLN A 109 2.90 20.80 0.52
N LEU A 110 3.49 19.86 1.26
CA LEU A 110 4.77 20.04 1.95
C LEU A 110 5.94 20.20 0.97
N THR A 111 5.95 19.45 -0.14
CA THR A 111 7.08 19.46 -1.09
C THR A 111 7.00 20.57 -2.12
N THR A 112 5.79 20.96 -2.54
CA THR A 112 5.61 21.96 -3.62
C THR A 112 5.10 23.31 -3.14
N GLY A 113 4.58 23.39 -1.91
CA GLY A 113 3.88 24.56 -1.39
C GLY A 113 2.52 24.83 -2.06
N LYS A 114 2.12 24.01 -3.05
CA LYS A 114 0.83 24.15 -3.73
C LYS A 114 -0.26 23.51 -2.90
N SER A 115 -1.36 24.23 -2.72
CA SER A 115 -2.59 23.69 -2.14
C SER A 115 -3.78 24.12 -2.99
N ASN A 116 -4.67 23.18 -3.25
CA ASN A 116 -5.95 23.43 -3.88
C ASN A 116 -7.02 22.62 -3.13
N PRO A 117 -7.73 23.23 -2.17
CA PRO A 117 -8.66 22.52 -1.30
C PRO A 117 -9.77 21.77 -2.05
N GLU A 118 -10.23 22.28 -3.19
CA GLU A 118 -11.28 21.64 -3.99
C GLU A 118 -10.75 20.36 -4.66
N GLN A 119 -9.58 20.44 -5.28
CA GLN A 119 -8.94 19.27 -5.91
C GLN A 119 -8.52 18.23 -4.86
N GLU A 120 -7.98 18.68 -3.73
CA GLU A 120 -7.60 17.83 -2.61
C GLU A 120 -8.81 17.08 -2.07
N LYS A 121 -9.91 17.79 -1.80
CA LYS A 121 -11.16 17.17 -1.35
C LYS A 121 -11.71 16.20 -2.40
N ALA A 122 -11.74 16.58 -3.67
CA ALA A 122 -12.21 15.71 -4.74
C ALA A 122 -11.36 14.44 -4.89
N PHE A 123 -10.04 14.53 -4.71
CA PHE A 123 -9.16 13.36 -4.74
C PHE A 123 -9.34 12.47 -3.50
N ILE A 124 -9.34 13.08 -2.32
CA ILE A 124 -9.49 12.39 -1.04
C ILE A 124 -10.89 11.77 -0.97
N GLU A 125 -11.94 12.56 -0.93
CA GLU A 125 -13.32 12.08 -0.70
C GLU A 125 -14.02 11.53 -1.95
N GLY A 126 -13.42 11.69 -3.14
CA GLY A 126 -14.00 11.23 -4.39
C GLY A 126 -14.33 9.74 -4.38
N GLU A 127 -15.47 9.40 -4.99
CA GLU A 127 -15.91 8.03 -5.12
C GLU A 127 -14.94 7.25 -6.01
N GLU A 128 -14.38 6.18 -5.47
CA GLU A 128 -13.49 5.28 -6.20
C GLU A 128 -14.32 4.14 -6.79
N PRO A 129 -14.61 4.08 -8.10
CA PRO A 129 -15.46 3.02 -8.65
C PRO A 129 -14.79 1.63 -8.59
N LEU A 130 -13.48 1.59 -8.37
CA LEU A 130 -12.66 0.38 -8.39
C LEU A 130 -11.72 0.36 -7.18
N ILE A 131 -11.31 -0.84 -6.78
CA ILE A 131 -10.26 -1.03 -5.77
C ILE A 131 -8.91 -0.92 -6.49
N ARG A 132 -7.97 -0.15 -5.93
CA ARG A 132 -6.61 -0.02 -6.49
C ARG A 132 -5.54 -0.36 -5.46
N ILE A 133 -4.74 -1.37 -5.79
CA ILE A 133 -3.48 -1.65 -5.11
C ILE A 133 -2.36 -1.02 -5.93
N GLN A 134 -1.68 -0.05 -5.34
CA GLN A 134 -0.49 0.55 -5.90
C GLN A 134 0.72 -0.31 -5.52
N VAL A 135 1.57 -0.62 -6.49
CA VAL A 135 2.85 -1.32 -6.27
C VAL A 135 3.97 -0.42 -6.76
N MET A 136 4.78 0.06 -5.84
CA MET A 136 6.02 0.78 -6.14
C MET A 136 7.21 -0.16 -6.01
N SER A 137 8.14 -0.13 -6.96
CA SER A 137 9.34 -0.98 -6.96
C SER A 137 10.63 -0.16 -6.99
N THR A 138 11.66 -0.61 -6.27
CA THR A 138 13.03 -0.10 -6.42
C THR A 138 13.69 -0.53 -7.74
N ASN A 139 13.07 -1.45 -8.47
CA ASN A 139 13.46 -1.87 -9.81
C ASN A 139 12.24 -1.81 -10.74
N PRO A 140 12.01 -0.69 -11.45
CA PRO A 140 10.81 -0.48 -12.27
C PRO A 140 10.69 -1.46 -13.44
N ARG A 141 11.82 -2.00 -13.93
CA ARG A 141 11.84 -2.96 -15.04
C ARG A 141 11.07 -4.25 -14.72
N LEU A 142 10.86 -4.56 -13.44
CA LEU A 142 10.04 -5.70 -13.02
C LEU A 142 8.55 -5.51 -13.30
N LEU A 143 8.10 -4.25 -13.35
CA LEU A 143 6.70 -3.87 -13.57
C LEU A 143 6.45 -3.45 -15.02
N MET A 144 7.47 -2.97 -15.70
CA MET A 144 7.41 -2.60 -17.12
C MET A 144 7.15 -3.82 -18.01
N GLY A 145 6.29 -3.67 -19.00
CA GLY A 145 5.98 -4.71 -20.00
C GLY A 145 5.00 -5.79 -19.53
N LEU A 146 4.59 -5.79 -18.25
CA LEU A 146 3.48 -6.62 -17.79
C LEU A 146 2.16 -6.12 -18.39
N THR A 147 1.28 -7.04 -18.76
CA THR A 147 -0.09 -6.73 -19.21
C THR A 147 -1.13 -7.35 -18.29
N THR A 148 -2.39 -6.91 -18.40
CA THR A 148 -3.50 -7.49 -17.63
C THR A 148 -3.62 -8.99 -17.90
N GLU A 149 -3.54 -9.41 -19.15
CA GLU A 149 -3.72 -10.79 -19.61
C GLU A 149 -2.66 -11.72 -19.00
N GLN A 150 -1.41 -11.28 -18.95
CA GLN A 150 -0.32 -12.04 -18.32
C GLN A 150 -0.51 -12.23 -16.81
N LEU A 151 -1.21 -11.29 -16.16
CA LEU A 151 -1.41 -11.28 -14.72
C LEU A 151 -2.69 -11.99 -14.27
N GLN A 152 -3.67 -12.16 -15.16
CA GLN A 152 -5.01 -12.70 -14.84
C GLN A 152 -4.98 -14.04 -14.09
N GLU A 153 -4.11 -14.97 -14.49
CA GLU A 153 -4.04 -16.30 -13.86
C GLU A 153 -3.39 -16.30 -12.47
N SER A 154 -2.57 -15.29 -12.18
CA SER A 154 -1.72 -15.27 -10.98
C SER A 154 -2.04 -14.16 -10.00
N THR A 155 -2.90 -13.20 -10.38
CA THR A 155 -3.15 -11.98 -9.63
C THR A 155 -4.60 -11.85 -9.20
N TYR A 156 -4.81 -11.78 -7.88
CA TYR A 156 -6.13 -11.72 -7.27
C TYR A 156 -6.07 -11.09 -5.87
N LEU A 157 -7.20 -10.57 -5.41
CA LEU A 157 -7.44 -10.33 -3.99
C LEU A 157 -8.03 -11.58 -3.36
N GLU A 158 -7.40 -12.08 -2.30
CA GLU A 158 -7.98 -13.12 -1.45
C GLU A 158 -8.72 -12.43 -0.29
N VAL A 159 -10.04 -12.41 -0.35
CA VAL A 159 -10.90 -11.78 0.66
C VAL A 159 -11.37 -12.84 1.64
N LYS A 160 -11.10 -12.62 2.92
CA LYS A 160 -11.45 -13.54 4.01
C LYS A 160 -12.46 -12.87 4.95
N GLY A 161 -13.73 -13.20 4.75
CA GLY A 161 -14.85 -12.83 5.61
C GLY A 161 -15.43 -14.06 6.30
N LYS A 162 -16.72 -14.32 6.09
CA LYS A 162 -17.37 -15.60 6.40
C LYS A 162 -16.75 -16.72 5.58
N ASP A 163 -16.73 -16.53 4.27
CA ASP A 163 -16.08 -17.41 3.30
C ASP A 163 -14.79 -16.77 2.78
N LYS A 164 -13.99 -17.59 2.11
CA LYS A 164 -12.77 -17.15 1.43
C LYS A 164 -13.05 -17.09 -0.07
N VAL A 165 -12.96 -15.89 -0.64
CA VAL A 165 -13.23 -15.63 -2.07
C VAL A 165 -11.97 -15.06 -2.73
N LYS A 166 -11.72 -15.43 -3.99
CA LYS A 166 -10.64 -14.87 -4.80
C LYS A 166 -11.23 -13.96 -5.86
N ILE A 167 -10.88 -12.68 -5.81
CA ILE A 167 -11.34 -11.66 -6.75
C ILE A 167 -10.24 -11.46 -7.81
N PRO A 168 -10.47 -11.81 -9.08
CA PRO A 168 -9.47 -11.65 -10.12
C PRO A 168 -9.18 -10.18 -10.39
N ILE A 169 -7.97 -9.90 -10.88
CA ILE A 169 -7.63 -8.57 -11.39
C ILE A 169 -8.54 -8.20 -12.57
N ALA A 170 -9.07 -6.98 -12.56
CA ALA A 170 -9.84 -6.43 -13.68
C ALA A 170 -8.91 -5.73 -14.68
N ARG A 171 -7.93 -4.98 -14.19
CA ARG A 171 -7.00 -4.22 -15.04
C ARG A 171 -5.64 -4.02 -14.38
N TYR A 172 -4.60 -4.02 -15.19
CA TYR A 172 -3.27 -3.56 -14.81
C TYR A 172 -2.94 -2.24 -15.53
N ALA A 173 -2.36 -1.29 -14.80
CA ALA A 173 -1.75 -0.09 -15.37
C ALA A 173 -0.23 -0.14 -15.08
N ALA A 174 0.56 -0.25 -16.14
CA ALA A 174 2.01 -0.24 -16.04
C ALA A 174 2.54 1.14 -15.63
N PRO A 175 3.80 1.23 -15.16
CA PRO A 175 4.44 2.51 -14.91
C PRO A 175 4.48 3.41 -16.14
N ASP A 176 4.28 4.71 -15.92
CA ASP A 176 4.29 5.74 -16.96
C ASP A 176 5.47 6.72 -16.79
N LYS A 177 5.50 7.79 -17.60
CA LYS A 177 6.60 8.77 -17.56
C LYS A 177 6.59 9.62 -16.30
N ASP A 178 5.43 9.88 -15.72
CA ASP A 178 5.26 10.71 -14.53
C ASP A 178 5.52 9.90 -13.26
N ASN A 179 5.24 8.59 -13.31
CA ASN A 179 5.38 7.65 -12.20
C ASN A 179 6.13 6.37 -12.64
N PRO A 180 7.42 6.47 -13.01
CA PRO A 180 8.16 5.36 -13.64
C PRO A 180 8.38 4.14 -12.73
N ASN A 181 8.17 4.29 -11.43
CA ASN A 181 8.37 3.24 -10.43
C ASN A 181 7.08 2.62 -9.91
N VAL A 182 5.91 3.07 -10.40
CA VAL A 182 4.62 2.75 -9.80
C VAL A 182 3.72 2.06 -10.82
N ALA A 183 3.16 0.92 -10.45
CA ALA A 183 2.11 0.25 -11.21
C ALA A 183 0.81 0.17 -10.38
N LEU A 184 -0.33 0.12 -11.06
CA LEU A 184 -1.65 -0.03 -10.43
C LEU A 184 -2.27 -1.37 -10.81
N TYR A 185 -2.66 -2.11 -9.77
CA TYR A 185 -3.43 -3.35 -9.86
C TYR A 185 -4.86 -3.04 -9.45
N ILE A 186 -5.79 -3.25 -10.38
CA ILE A 186 -7.14 -2.71 -10.28
C ILE A 186 -8.13 -3.88 -10.22
N PHE A 187 -8.98 -3.86 -9.20
CA PHE A 187 -9.95 -4.90 -8.90
C PHE A 187 -11.36 -4.30 -8.86
N PRO A 188 -12.40 -5.09 -9.16
CA PRO A 188 -13.76 -4.60 -9.07
C PRO A 188 -14.19 -4.46 -7.61
N LYS A 189 -15.13 -3.55 -7.33
CA LYS A 189 -15.76 -3.42 -6.00
C LYS A 189 -16.90 -4.42 -5.78
N GLU A 190 -17.39 -5.03 -6.85
CA GLU A 190 -18.40 -6.08 -6.84
C GLU A 190 -17.88 -7.30 -7.60
N TYR A 191 -18.21 -8.49 -7.11
CA TYR A 191 -17.85 -9.75 -7.76
C TYR A 191 -18.98 -10.75 -7.58
N GLU A 192 -19.43 -11.35 -8.68
CA GLU A 192 -20.58 -12.28 -8.70
C GLU A 192 -21.84 -11.68 -8.03
N GLY A 193 -22.08 -10.37 -8.26
CA GLY A 193 -23.23 -9.64 -7.71
C GLY A 193 -23.13 -9.27 -6.23
N ASN A 194 -21.99 -9.51 -5.58
CA ASN A 194 -21.77 -9.19 -4.16
C ASN A 194 -20.68 -8.11 -3.99
N PRO A 195 -20.85 -7.17 -3.05
CA PRO A 195 -19.78 -6.25 -2.68
C PRO A 195 -18.55 -6.99 -2.15
N VAL A 196 -17.38 -6.67 -2.69
CA VAL A 196 -16.09 -7.27 -2.32
C VAL A 196 -15.65 -6.83 -0.93
N LEU A 197 -15.88 -5.55 -0.61
CA LEU A 197 -15.49 -4.93 0.66
C LEU A 197 -16.73 -4.73 1.52
N THR A 198 -16.82 -5.47 2.62
CA THR A 198 -17.89 -5.35 3.61
C THR A 198 -17.30 -5.25 5.01
N PRO A 199 -18.05 -4.74 6.00
CA PRO A 199 -17.60 -4.69 7.40
C PRO A 199 -17.21 -6.04 8.01
N GLU A 200 -17.70 -7.16 7.44
CA GLU A 200 -17.41 -8.53 7.91
C GLU A 200 -16.06 -9.07 7.45
N VAL A 201 -15.43 -8.41 6.46
CA VAL A 201 -14.11 -8.81 5.97
C VAL A 201 -13.08 -8.61 7.07
N LYS A 202 -12.31 -9.66 7.37
CA LYS A 202 -11.31 -9.68 8.46
C LYS A 202 -9.89 -9.48 7.94
N GLU A 203 -9.63 -9.99 6.74
CA GLU A 203 -8.32 -9.95 6.10
C GLU A 203 -8.51 -9.91 4.58
N ILE A 204 -7.67 -9.12 3.91
CA ILE A 204 -7.53 -9.14 2.45
C ILE A 204 -6.08 -9.39 2.13
N SER A 205 -5.79 -10.37 1.27
CA SER A 205 -4.44 -10.57 0.76
C SER A 205 -4.35 -10.17 -0.70
N PHE A 206 -3.45 -9.26 -1.03
CA PHE A 206 -3.04 -9.06 -2.41
C PHE A 206 -2.06 -10.17 -2.79
N CYS A 207 -2.41 -10.93 -3.82
CA CYS A 207 -1.61 -12.03 -4.35
C CYS A 207 -1.27 -11.73 -5.81
N THR A 208 0.00 -11.85 -6.19
CA THR A 208 0.45 -11.70 -7.58
C THR A 208 1.75 -12.47 -7.81
N LYS A 209 2.14 -12.64 -9.07
CA LYS A 209 3.46 -13.13 -9.46
C LYS A 209 4.15 -12.07 -10.32
N ILE A 210 5.34 -11.66 -9.91
CA ILE A 210 6.19 -10.76 -10.69
C ILE A 210 7.46 -11.53 -11.04
N SER A 211 7.71 -11.72 -12.33
CA SER A 211 8.70 -12.69 -12.81
C SER A 211 8.39 -14.08 -12.24
N LYS A 212 9.24 -14.62 -11.38
CA LYS A 212 9.05 -15.89 -10.67
C LYS A 212 8.81 -15.75 -9.17
N ALA A 213 8.81 -14.51 -8.66
CA ALA A 213 8.54 -14.25 -7.26
C ALA A 213 7.03 -14.30 -7.01
N GLU A 214 6.61 -15.18 -6.10
CA GLU A 214 5.24 -15.17 -5.58
C GLU A 214 5.13 -14.15 -4.46
N ILE A 215 4.24 -13.17 -4.67
CA ILE A 215 4.03 -12.07 -3.74
C ILE A 215 2.67 -12.27 -3.11
N LYS A 216 2.66 -12.35 -1.78
CA LYS A 216 1.43 -12.33 -0.97
C LYS A 216 1.61 -11.39 0.20
N VAL A 217 0.85 -10.30 0.22
CA VAL A 217 0.83 -9.37 1.35
C VAL A 217 -0.57 -9.26 1.93
N LYS A 218 -0.63 -9.15 3.26
CA LYS A 218 -1.87 -9.20 4.02
C LYS A 218 -2.22 -7.84 4.61
N PHE A 219 -3.45 -7.44 4.42
CA PHE A 219 -4.08 -6.27 5.01
C PHE A 219 -5.10 -6.73 6.04
N LYS A 220 -4.90 -6.34 7.29
CA LYS A 220 -5.79 -6.68 8.41
C LYS A 220 -6.74 -5.52 8.63
N THR A 221 -8.02 -5.80 8.47
CA THR A 221 -9.08 -4.78 8.40
C THR A 221 -9.29 -4.08 9.74
N LYS A 222 -9.07 -4.82 10.82
CA LYS A 222 -9.05 -4.29 12.20
C LYS A 222 -8.01 -3.18 12.41
N ASP A 223 -6.92 -3.18 11.63
CA ASP A 223 -5.84 -2.21 11.74
C ASP A 223 -6.07 -1.02 10.78
N MET A 224 -6.88 -1.20 9.73
CA MET A 224 -7.20 -0.21 8.70
C MET A 224 -8.41 0.65 9.10
N LYS A 225 -8.31 1.34 10.24
CA LYS A 225 -9.40 2.14 10.78
C LYS A 225 -9.06 3.60 10.99
N VAL A 226 -10.04 4.45 10.71
CA VAL A 226 -10.10 5.86 11.07
C VAL A 226 -11.43 6.10 11.76
N ASN A 227 -11.44 6.71 12.95
CA ASN A 227 -12.67 6.97 13.71
C ASN A 227 -13.58 5.73 13.84
N ASP A 228 -12.97 4.58 14.13
CA ASP A 228 -13.60 3.25 14.23
C ASP A 228 -14.24 2.67 12.96
N GLN A 229 -14.22 3.41 11.85
CA GLN A 229 -14.67 2.98 10.53
C GLN A 229 -13.51 2.35 9.76
N ILE A 230 -13.81 1.29 9.00
CA ILE A 230 -12.80 0.65 8.15
C ILE A 230 -12.64 1.50 6.90
N GLU A 231 -11.40 1.95 6.67
CA GLU A 231 -11.03 2.70 5.47
C GLU A 231 -10.31 1.77 4.52
N TRP A 232 -10.81 1.68 3.29
CA TRP A 232 -10.27 0.80 2.26
C TRP A 232 -9.44 1.57 1.25
#